data_AF-A0A9X9A424-F1
#
_entry.id   AF-A0A9X9A424-F1
#
_cell.length_a   1.000
_cell.length_b   1.000
_cell.length_c   1.000
_cell.angle_alpha   90.00
_cell.angle_beta   90.00
_cell.angle_gamma   90.00
#
_symmetry.space_group_name_H-M   'P 1'
#
loop_
_entity.id
_entity.type
_entity.pdbx_description
1 polymer ?
#
loop_
_entity_poly.entity_id
_entity_poly.type
_entity_poly.pdbx_seq_one_letter_code
_entity_poly.pdbx_strand_id
1 'polypeptide(L)'
;SMRYDGSIDSVRVLAHELGHAWHFYNMSFEQSTSFLDDYLPMSTAESASIFFETVLLNYLIETTDSKDMKKSLLSWKIRNSFNYVMAIRASYQFEKTFYEKCKEGPLSADEIEKLSIMAQKEAYGKALSEYQPFVWMKYIQFYIADVPFYNYPYTFGYLVSFSLLEIAQEGKSTFHSKYKEFLRETGKAPVEELMKKHFEIDIRNYEFWNKAFIQISKDIDEYLQLI
;
A
#
# COMPACT_ATOMS: atom_id res chain seq x y z
N SER A 1 -1.53 1.55 -18.23
CA SER A 1 -2.54 2.20 -19.12
C SER A 1 -3.55 2.86 -18.23
N MET A 2 -3.83 4.15 -18.43
CA MET A 2 -4.74 4.89 -17.56
C MET A 2 -5.75 5.70 -18.37
N ARG A 3 -6.94 5.92 -17.79
CA ARG A 3 -7.91 6.89 -18.30
C ARG A 3 -7.73 8.19 -17.51
N TYR A 4 -7.37 9.27 -18.21
CA TYR A 4 -7.23 10.59 -17.61
C TYR A 4 -8.46 11.44 -17.90
N ASP A 5 -9.15 11.92 -16.87
CA ASP A 5 -10.35 12.74 -16.98
C ASP A 5 -10.22 14.13 -16.35
N GLY A 6 -9.02 14.47 -15.87
CA GLY A 6 -8.73 15.76 -15.22
C GLY A 6 -9.15 15.84 -13.75
N SER A 7 -9.72 14.76 -13.19
CA SER A 7 -9.98 14.67 -11.75
C SER A 7 -8.68 14.49 -10.95
N ILE A 8 -8.72 14.86 -9.67
CA ILE A 8 -7.64 14.58 -8.72
C ILE A 8 -7.33 13.08 -8.65
N ASP A 9 -8.35 12.23 -8.75
CA ASP A 9 -8.19 10.78 -8.80
C ASP A 9 -7.36 10.35 -10.01
N SER A 10 -7.57 10.95 -11.19
CA SER A 10 -6.77 10.66 -12.38
C SER A 10 -5.33 11.17 -12.27
N VAL A 11 -5.10 12.34 -11.66
CA VAL A 11 -3.74 12.86 -11.40
C VAL A 11 -2.99 11.96 -10.43
N ARG A 12 -3.69 11.43 -9.42
CA ARG A 12 -3.15 10.47 -8.46
C ARG A 12 -2.73 9.16 -9.14
N VAL A 13 -3.60 8.60 -9.99
CA VAL A 13 -3.26 7.41 -10.79
C VAL A 13 -2.06 7.69 -11.69
N LEU A 14 -1.95 8.89 -12.27
CA LEU A 14 -0.76 9.26 -13.04
C LEU A 14 0.50 9.25 -12.16
N ALA A 15 0.46 9.80 -10.95
CA ALA A 15 1.60 9.75 -10.02
C ALA A 15 1.98 8.31 -9.66
N HIS A 16 0.99 7.43 -9.47
CA HIS A 16 1.20 6.00 -9.22
C HIS A 16 1.93 5.31 -10.38
N GLU A 17 1.43 5.48 -11.61
CA GLU A 17 2.05 4.91 -12.81
C GLU A 17 3.45 5.50 -13.10
N LEU A 18 3.67 6.79 -12.80
CA LEU A 18 4.98 7.42 -12.89
C LEU A 18 5.96 6.84 -11.87
N GLY A 19 5.51 6.47 -10.68
CA GLY A 19 6.33 5.76 -9.69
C GLY A 19 6.81 4.41 -10.24
N HIS A 20 5.93 3.63 -10.87
CA HIS A 20 6.33 2.41 -11.57
C HIS A 20 7.30 2.69 -12.73
N ALA A 21 6.98 3.64 -13.60
CA ALA A 21 7.83 3.97 -14.74
C ALA A 21 9.23 4.41 -14.30
N TRP A 22 9.32 5.21 -13.24
CA TRP A 22 10.58 5.63 -12.64
C TRP A 22 11.33 4.46 -12.02
N HIS A 23 10.65 3.55 -11.34
CA HIS A 23 11.23 2.33 -10.79
C HIS A 23 11.87 1.48 -11.89
N PHE A 24 11.10 1.14 -12.94
CA PHE A 24 11.60 0.38 -14.09
C PHE A 24 12.75 1.10 -14.81
N TYR A 25 12.66 2.44 -14.95
CA TYR A 25 13.77 3.23 -15.50
C TYR A 25 15.05 3.08 -14.67
N ASN A 26 14.98 3.13 -13.34
CA ASN A 26 16.15 2.94 -12.49
C ASN A 26 16.71 1.52 -12.60
N MET A 27 15.85 0.50 -12.60
CA MET A 27 16.27 -0.89 -12.80
C MET A 27 16.96 -1.10 -14.15
N SER A 28 16.56 -0.37 -15.21
CA SER A 28 17.18 -0.52 -16.54
C SER A 28 18.67 -0.17 -16.61
N PHE A 29 19.21 0.54 -15.61
CA PHE A 29 20.64 0.84 -15.51
C PHE A 29 21.45 -0.31 -14.92
N GLU A 30 20.80 -1.28 -14.29
CA GLU A 30 21.41 -2.50 -13.81
C GLU A 30 21.17 -3.59 -14.84
N GLN A 31 22.23 -4.04 -15.53
CA GLN A 31 22.12 -5.16 -16.46
C GLN A 31 21.80 -6.44 -15.66
N SER A 32 20.64 -7.06 -15.89
CA SER A 32 20.41 -8.42 -15.42
C SER A 32 21.29 -9.37 -16.25
N THR A 33 22.07 -10.21 -15.58
CA THR A 33 22.90 -11.23 -16.23
C THR A 33 22.09 -12.44 -16.69
N SER A 34 20.78 -12.47 -16.40
CA SER A 34 19.85 -13.54 -16.71
C SER A 34 18.42 -13.01 -16.84
N PHE A 35 17.70 -13.47 -17.86
CA PHE A 35 16.26 -13.21 -18.07
C PHE A 35 15.38 -13.71 -16.91
N LEU A 36 15.90 -14.58 -16.04
CA LEU A 36 15.22 -15.09 -14.85
C LEU A 36 15.37 -14.17 -13.62
N ASP A 37 16.25 -13.17 -13.68
CA ASP A 37 16.51 -12.23 -12.58
C ASP A 37 15.57 -11.00 -12.62
N ASP A 38 14.74 -10.87 -13.67
CA ASP A 38 13.80 -9.76 -13.88
C ASP A 38 12.50 -9.89 -13.04
N TYR A 39 12.55 -10.57 -11.89
CA TYR A 39 11.41 -10.64 -10.98
C TYR A 39 11.40 -9.44 -10.05
N LEU A 40 10.59 -8.43 -10.37
CA LEU A 40 10.29 -7.33 -9.47
C LEU A 40 9.21 -7.77 -8.46
N PRO A 41 9.50 -7.90 -7.16
CA PRO A 41 8.48 -8.22 -6.18
C PRO A 41 7.40 -7.12 -6.15
N MET A 42 6.13 -7.52 -6.23
CA MET A 42 5.00 -6.57 -6.19
C MET A 42 5.09 -5.63 -4.99
N SER A 43 5.50 -6.12 -3.81
CA SER A 43 5.63 -5.29 -2.61
C SER A 43 6.58 -4.11 -2.80
N THR A 44 7.71 -4.31 -3.49
CA THR A 44 8.66 -3.22 -3.79
C THR A 44 8.17 -2.33 -4.93
N ALA A 45 7.47 -2.89 -5.92
CA ALA A 45 6.87 -2.11 -7.01
C ALA A 45 5.80 -1.15 -6.48
N GLU A 46 4.89 -1.65 -5.64
CA GLU A 46 3.81 -0.89 -5.01
C GLU A 46 4.36 0.13 -4.00
N SER A 47 5.47 -0.18 -3.32
CA SER A 47 6.15 0.80 -2.46
C SER A 47 6.57 2.06 -3.24
N ALA A 48 7.06 1.89 -4.47
CA ALA A 48 7.50 3.01 -5.30
C ALA A 48 6.32 3.83 -5.85
N SER A 49 5.27 3.17 -6.35
CA SER A 49 4.09 3.85 -6.87
C SER A 49 3.29 4.59 -5.78
N ILE A 50 3.08 3.95 -4.63
CA ILE A 50 2.37 4.56 -3.49
C ILE A 50 3.20 5.70 -2.87
N PHE A 51 4.53 5.62 -2.89
CA PHE A 51 5.39 6.72 -2.48
C PHE A 51 5.15 7.99 -3.31
N PHE A 52 5.15 7.88 -4.64
CA PHE A 52 4.89 9.02 -5.53
C PHE A 52 3.49 9.61 -5.34
N GLU A 53 2.48 8.74 -5.21
CA GLU A 53 1.12 9.14 -4.89
C GLU A 53 1.05 9.92 -3.57
N THR A 54 1.73 9.44 -2.53
CA THR A 54 1.70 10.07 -1.21
C THR A 54 2.46 11.40 -1.19
N VAL A 55 3.59 11.51 -1.92
CA VAL A 55 4.29 12.80 -2.14
C VAL A 55 3.33 13.82 -2.76
N LEU A 56 2.65 13.45 -3.85
CA LEU A 56 1.70 14.34 -4.53
C LEU A 56 0.56 14.77 -3.59
N LEU A 57 -0.06 13.82 -2.88
CA LEU A 57 -1.16 14.13 -1.98
C LEU A 57 -0.76 15.05 -0.84
N ASN A 58 0.39 14.80 -0.20
CA ASN A 58 0.90 15.69 0.85
C ASN A 58 1.17 17.09 0.30
N TYR A 59 1.79 17.19 -0.88
CA TYR A 59 2.00 18.48 -1.54
C TYR A 59 0.68 19.24 -1.80
N LEU A 60 -0.36 18.56 -2.31
CA LEU A 60 -1.66 19.18 -2.56
C LEU A 60 -2.35 19.63 -1.27
N ILE A 61 -2.25 18.85 -0.18
CA ILE A 61 -2.82 19.20 1.13
C ILE A 61 -2.09 20.39 1.75
N GLU A 62 -0.76 20.46 1.61
CA GLU A 62 0.08 21.52 2.18
C GLU A 62 -0.02 22.84 1.43
N THR A 63 -0.26 22.80 0.11
CA THR A 63 -0.21 23.99 -0.77
C THR A 63 -1.57 24.55 -1.16
N THR A 64 -2.68 23.85 -0.85
CA THR A 64 -4.00 24.34 -1.19
C THR A 64 -4.47 25.46 -0.25
N ASP A 65 -4.90 26.58 -0.82
CA ASP A 65 -5.50 27.70 -0.07
C ASP A 65 -6.99 27.46 0.25
N SER A 66 -7.62 26.44 -0.36
CA SER A 66 -9.04 26.15 -0.18
C SER A 66 -9.26 25.17 0.97
N LYS A 67 -9.97 25.62 2.01
CA LYS A 67 -10.39 24.78 3.14
C LYS A 67 -11.18 23.55 2.67
N ASP A 68 -12.08 23.72 1.70
CA ASP A 68 -12.92 22.63 1.18
C ASP A 68 -12.10 21.62 0.38
N MET A 69 -11.12 22.09 -0.40
CA MET A 69 -10.18 21.22 -1.11
C MET A 69 -9.32 20.43 -0.12
N LYS A 70 -8.75 21.11 0.88
CA LYS A 70 -7.95 20.46 1.92
C LYS A 70 -8.74 19.39 2.67
N LYS A 71 -9.97 19.70 3.05
CA LYS A 71 -10.89 18.76 3.70
C LYS A 71 -11.19 17.55 2.81
N SER A 72 -11.43 17.78 1.52
CA SER A 72 -11.69 16.70 0.56
C SER A 72 -10.49 15.77 0.38
N LEU A 73 -9.29 16.33 0.25
CA LEU A 73 -8.04 15.58 0.13
C LEU A 73 -7.72 14.76 1.39
N LEU A 74 -7.86 15.37 2.58
CA LEU A 74 -7.69 14.66 3.86
C LEU A 74 -8.73 13.54 4.02
N SER A 75 -10.01 13.80 3.74
CA SER A 75 -11.06 12.77 3.78
C SER A 75 -10.73 11.59 2.88
N TRP A 76 -10.25 11.88 1.67
CA TRP A 76 -9.85 10.86 0.72
C TRP A 76 -8.64 10.06 1.25
N LYS A 77 -7.60 10.75 1.74
CA LYS A 77 -6.37 10.13 2.27
C LYS A 77 -6.68 9.21 3.46
N ILE A 78 -7.53 9.66 4.38
CA ILE A 78 -8.01 8.87 5.52
C ILE A 78 -8.80 7.65 5.02
N ARG A 79 -9.76 7.81 4.11
CA ARG A 79 -10.53 6.67 3.58
C ARG A 79 -9.62 5.63 2.90
N ASN A 80 -8.62 6.08 2.17
CA ASN A 80 -7.68 5.19 1.49
C ASN A 80 -6.75 4.47 2.48
N SER A 81 -6.37 5.10 3.59
CA SER A 81 -5.61 4.42 4.65
C SER A 81 -6.37 3.23 5.22
N PHE A 82 -7.67 3.38 5.51
CA PHE A 82 -8.53 2.29 5.95
C PHE A 82 -8.62 1.16 4.92
N ASN A 83 -8.61 1.47 3.63
CA ASN A 83 -8.54 0.45 2.59
C ASN A 83 -7.23 -0.36 2.70
N TYR A 84 -6.08 0.32 2.76
CA TYR A 84 -4.78 -0.34 2.82
C TYR A 84 -4.53 -1.12 4.11
N VAL A 85 -4.93 -0.63 5.28
CA VAL A 85 -4.57 -1.26 6.56
C VAL A 85 -5.69 -2.10 7.17
N MET A 86 -6.95 -1.89 6.79
CA MET A 86 -8.10 -2.63 7.34
C MET A 86 -8.76 -3.53 6.30
N ALA A 87 -9.14 -3.01 5.13
CA ALA A 87 -9.83 -3.82 4.13
C ALA A 87 -8.92 -4.93 3.58
N ILE A 88 -7.66 -4.61 3.28
CA ILE A 88 -6.68 -5.62 2.84
C ILE A 88 -6.34 -6.60 3.98
N ARG A 89 -6.29 -6.15 5.24
CA ARG A 89 -6.15 -7.05 6.39
C ARG A 89 -7.30 -8.05 6.45
N ALA A 90 -8.54 -7.60 6.22
CA ALA A 90 -9.71 -8.48 6.14
C ALA A 90 -9.58 -9.48 4.98
N SER A 91 -9.18 -9.02 3.79
CA SER A 91 -8.94 -9.90 2.63
C SER A 91 -7.87 -10.96 2.93
N TYR A 92 -6.76 -10.56 3.54
CA TYR A 92 -5.68 -11.47 3.93
C TYR A 92 -6.15 -12.52 4.94
N GLN A 93 -6.88 -12.09 5.98
CA GLN A 93 -7.44 -13.01 6.99
C GLN A 93 -8.45 -13.98 6.37
N PHE A 94 -9.31 -13.48 5.48
CA PHE A 94 -10.26 -14.31 4.73
C PHE A 94 -9.53 -15.38 3.90
N GLU A 95 -8.58 -14.98 3.03
CA GLU A 95 -7.83 -15.92 2.19
C GLU A 95 -7.08 -16.96 3.04
N LYS A 96 -6.43 -16.53 4.11
CA LYS A 96 -5.71 -17.42 5.02
C LYS A 96 -6.64 -18.49 5.60
N THR A 97 -7.75 -18.08 6.21
CA THR A 97 -8.69 -19.02 6.84
C THR A 97 -9.41 -19.86 5.79
N PHE A 98 -9.74 -19.30 4.63
CA PHE A 98 -10.30 -20.04 3.50
C PHE A 98 -9.37 -21.17 3.06
N TYR A 99 -8.09 -20.89 2.82
CA TYR A 99 -7.12 -21.91 2.42
C TYR A 99 -6.85 -22.95 3.51
N GLU A 100 -6.83 -22.54 4.79
CA GLU A 100 -6.74 -23.48 5.90
C GLU A 100 -7.95 -24.43 5.92
N LYS A 101 -9.15 -23.91 5.69
CA LYS A 101 -10.39 -24.70 5.66
C LYS A 101 -10.54 -25.59 4.43
N CYS A 102 -10.07 -25.15 3.27
CA CYS A 102 -10.06 -26.00 2.07
C CYS A 102 -9.20 -27.26 2.22
N LYS A 103 -8.24 -27.29 3.16
CA LYS A 103 -7.48 -28.51 3.48
C LYS A 103 -8.32 -29.57 4.20
N GLU A 104 -9.41 -29.16 4.86
CA GLU A 104 -10.34 -30.05 5.56
C GLU A 104 -11.42 -30.62 4.62
N GLY A 105 -11.66 -29.98 3.48
CA GLY A 105 -12.66 -30.38 2.49
C GLY A 105 -13.23 -29.21 1.70
N PRO A 106 -14.16 -29.47 0.75
CA PRO A 106 -14.85 -28.41 0.02
C PRO A 106 -15.76 -27.60 0.95
N LEU A 107 -15.85 -26.29 0.70
CA LEU A 107 -16.70 -25.37 1.45
C LEU A 107 -17.94 -24.97 0.64
N SER A 108 -19.08 -24.88 1.32
CA SER A 108 -20.31 -24.30 0.78
C SER A 108 -20.22 -22.77 0.70
N ALA A 109 -21.07 -22.15 -0.13
CA ALA A 109 -21.14 -20.69 -0.25
C ALA A 109 -21.44 -20.01 1.10
N ASP A 110 -22.30 -20.61 1.93
CA ASP A 110 -22.63 -20.09 3.27
C ASP A 110 -21.43 -20.13 4.22
N GLU A 111 -20.57 -21.14 4.11
CA GLU A 111 -19.34 -21.21 4.90
C GLU A 111 -18.34 -20.15 4.46
N ILE A 112 -18.15 -19.96 3.15
CA ILE A 112 -17.26 -18.93 2.60
C ILE A 112 -17.74 -17.53 3.01
N GLU A 113 -19.05 -17.27 2.93
CA GLU A 113 -19.63 -16.00 3.37
C GLU A 113 -19.40 -15.74 4.86
N LYS A 114 -19.58 -16.77 5.72
CA LYS A 114 -19.28 -16.66 7.16
C LYS A 114 -17.82 -16.31 7.40
N LEU A 115 -16.89 -16.97 6.70
CA LEU A 115 -15.46 -16.65 6.80
C LEU A 115 -15.17 -15.20 6.37
N SER A 116 -15.79 -14.74 5.28
CA SER A 116 -15.63 -13.37 4.76
C SER A 116 -16.10 -12.32 5.78
N ILE A 117 -17.26 -12.52 6.39
CA ILE A 117 -17.79 -11.63 7.44
C ILE A 117 -16.95 -11.69 8.72
N MET A 118 -16.46 -12.87 9.12
CA MET A 118 -15.60 -13.02 10.28
C MET A 118 -14.27 -12.29 10.11
N ALA A 119 -13.67 -12.37 8.93
CA ALA A 119 -12.44 -11.66 8.62
C ALA A 119 -12.61 -10.14 8.71
N GLN A 120 -13.74 -9.60 8.22
CA GLN A 120 -14.05 -8.17 8.41
C GLN A 120 -14.22 -7.80 9.90
N LYS A 121 -14.91 -8.64 10.68
CA LYS A 121 -15.08 -8.41 12.13
C LYS A 121 -13.76 -8.35 12.87
N GLU A 122 -12.85 -9.25 12.55
CA GLU A 122 -11.51 -9.30 13.15
C GLU A 122 -10.63 -8.13 12.68
N ALA A 123 -10.64 -7.85 11.37
CA ALA A 123 -9.90 -6.75 10.77
C ALA A 123 -10.25 -5.40 11.41
N TYR A 124 -11.54 -5.13 11.57
CA TYR A 124 -12.08 -3.88 12.11
C TYR A 124 -12.33 -3.88 13.63
N GLY A 125 -11.90 -4.91 14.36
CA GLY A 125 -12.00 -4.95 15.82
C GLY A 125 -13.43 -4.80 16.36
N LYS A 126 -14.44 -5.29 15.62
CA LYS A 126 -15.86 -5.13 15.95
C LYS A 126 -16.37 -3.68 16.05
N ALA A 127 -15.65 -2.72 15.46
CA ALA A 127 -16.00 -1.30 15.55
C ALA A 127 -17.11 -0.84 14.58
N LEU A 128 -17.45 -1.65 13.56
CA LEU A 128 -18.46 -1.32 12.57
C LEU A 128 -19.86 -1.74 13.03
N SER A 129 -20.87 -0.94 12.70
CA SER A 129 -22.28 -1.29 12.93
C SER A 129 -22.74 -2.43 12.01
N GLU A 130 -22.21 -2.48 10.80
CA GLU A 130 -22.55 -3.44 9.77
C GLU A 130 -21.30 -3.91 9.01
N TYR A 131 -21.41 -5.08 8.39
CA TYR A 131 -20.36 -5.71 7.59
C TYR A 131 -20.87 -5.98 6.19
N GLN A 132 -19.98 -5.88 5.20
CA GLN A 132 -20.39 -5.98 3.81
C GLN A 132 -20.55 -7.46 3.41
N PRO A 133 -21.74 -7.90 2.98
CA PRO A 133 -21.94 -9.27 2.52
C PRO A 133 -21.34 -9.48 1.13
N PHE A 134 -21.07 -10.75 0.79
CA PHE A 134 -20.63 -11.19 -0.54
C PHE A 134 -19.32 -10.55 -1.04
N VAL A 135 -18.49 -10.05 -0.13
CA VAL A 135 -17.18 -9.49 -0.45
C VAL A 135 -16.30 -10.49 -1.20
N TRP A 136 -16.36 -11.77 -0.81
CA TRP A 136 -15.64 -12.86 -1.48
C TRP A 136 -16.10 -13.10 -2.93
N MET A 137 -17.29 -12.66 -3.32
CA MET A 137 -17.79 -12.73 -4.71
C MET A 137 -17.41 -11.49 -5.53
N LYS A 138 -17.29 -10.33 -4.86
CA LYS A 138 -17.10 -9.04 -5.53
C LYS A 138 -15.68 -8.84 -6.06
N TYR A 139 -14.67 -9.34 -5.34
CA TYR A 139 -13.27 -9.08 -5.65
C TYR A 139 -12.67 -10.20 -6.48
N ILE A 140 -12.30 -9.87 -7.73
CA ILE A 140 -11.70 -10.80 -8.68
C ILE A 140 -10.37 -11.39 -8.16
N GLN A 141 -9.66 -10.65 -7.31
CA GLN A 141 -8.38 -11.04 -6.72
C GLN A 141 -8.43 -12.40 -6.01
N PHE A 142 -9.56 -12.73 -5.36
CA PHE A 142 -9.73 -14.02 -4.68
C PHE A 142 -9.80 -15.22 -5.63
N TYR A 143 -9.98 -14.98 -6.92
CA TYR A 143 -10.12 -15.99 -7.96
C TYR A 143 -8.85 -16.12 -8.83
N ILE A 144 -7.81 -15.34 -8.54
CA ILE A 144 -6.50 -15.42 -9.20
C ILE A 144 -5.66 -16.46 -8.44
N ALA A 145 -5.91 -17.74 -8.75
CA ALA A 145 -5.38 -18.87 -7.95
C ALA A 145 -3.85 -18.98 -7.94
N ASP A 146 -3.17 -18.41 -8.92
CA ASP A 146 -1.71 -18.37 -9.04
C ASP A 146 -1.06 -17.21 -8.27
N VAL A 147 -1.84 -16.26 -7.75
CA VAL A 147 -1.34 -15.10 -6.98
C VAL A 147 -2.12 -14.95 -5.67
N PRO A 148 -1.95 -15.88 -4.70
CA PRO A 148 -2.62 -15.78 -3.41
C PRO A 148 -2.15 -14.52 -2.66
N PHE A 149 -3.03 -13.96 -1.84
CA PHE A 149 -2.79 -12.74 -1.07
C PHE A 149 -2.41 -11.54 -1.94
N TYR A 150 -2.97 -11.46 -3.15
CA TYR A 150 -2.69 -10.44 -4.18
C TYR A 150 -2.63 -9.01 -3.62
N ASN A 151 -3.47 -8.70 -2.63
CA ASN A 151 -3.61 -7.35 -2.11
C ASN A 151 -2.52 -6.96 -1.10
N TYR A 152 -1.83 -7.93 -0.48
CA TYR A 152 -0.83 -7.66 0.58
C TYR A 152 0.28 -6.67 0.17
N PRO A 153 0.86 -6.73 -1.05
CA PRO A 153 1.80 -5.74 -1.57
C PRO A 153 1.38 -4.29 -1.39
N TYR A 154 0.10 -3.96 -1.53
CA TYR A 154 -0.40 -2.60 -1.35
C TYR A 154 -0.32 -2.15 0.11
N THR A 155 -0.68 -3.01 1.08
CA THR A 155 -0.50 -2.69 2.51
C THR A 155 0.96 -2.47 2.84
N PHE A 156 1.84 -3.37 2.36
CA PHE A 156 3.27 -3.25 2.58
C PHE A 156 3.80 -1.93 1.98
N GLY A 157 3.49 -1.66 0.72
CA GLY A 157 3.94 -0.47 0.01
C GLY A 157 3.41 0.82 0.65
N TYR A 158 2.15 0.83 1.07
CA TYR A 158 1.57 1.94 1.82
C TYR A 158 2.35 2.21 3.11
N LEU A 159 2.57 1.21 3.96
CA LEU A 159 3.25 1.42 5.22
C LEU A 159 4.74 1.81 5.03
N VAL A 160 5.45 1.18 4.08
CA VAL A 160 6.84 1.54 3.75
C VAL A 160 6.94 2.97 3.23
N SER A 161 5.97 3.43 2.43
CA SER A 161 5.99 4.76 1.83
C SER A 161 6.01 5.89 2.87
N PHE A 162 5.31 5.76 4.00
CA PHE A 162 5.35 6.76 5.08
C PHE A 162 6.74 6.90 5.68
N SER A 163 7.38 5.77 5.96
CA SER A 163 8.73 5.79 6.50
C SER A 163 9.74 6.36 5.50
N LEU A 164 9.62 6.00 4.22
CA LEU A 164 10.45 6.59 3.17
C LEU A 164 10.26 8.10 3.03
N LEU A 165 9.04 8.60 3.21
CA LEU A 165 8.74 10.04 3.22
C LEU A 165 9.38 10.76 4.39
N GLU A 166 9.32 10.19 5.59
CA GLU A 166 9.96 10.78 6.78
C GLU A 166 11.48 10.89 6.59
N ILE A 167 12.12 9.83 6.07
CA ILE A 167 13.56 9.85 5.73
C ILE A 167 13.85 10.90 4.64
N ALA A 168 12.98 11.02 3.64
CA ALA A 168 13.13 12.02 2.60
C ALA A 168 13.09 13.45 3.16
N GLN A 169 12.27 13.69 4.20
CA GLN A 169 12.18 14.97 4.89
C GLN A 169 13.42 15.26 5.76
N GLU A 170 13.95 14.26 6.46
CA GLU A 170 15.13 14.38 7.34
C GLU A 170 16.45 14.47 6.55
N GLY A 171 16.57 13.70 5.47
CA GLY A 171 17.81 13.46 4.72
C GLY A 171 17.84 14.07 3.32
N LYS A 172 17.23 15.25 3.13
CA LYS A 172 16.94 15.88 1.81
C LYS A 172 18.09 15.83 0.79
N SER A 173 19.35 16.00 1.23
CA SER A 173 20.51 16.06 0.33
C SER A 173 20.97 14.70 -0.19
N THR A 174 20.68 13.59 0.52
CA THR A 174 21.19 12.25 0.16
C THR A 174 20.09 11.25 -0.19
N PHE A 175 18.84 11.51 0.22
CA PHE A 175 17.70 10.61 -0.01
C PHE A 175 17.52 10.24 -1.48
N HIS A 176 17.53 11.21 -2.39
CA HIS A 176 17.32 10.93 -3.81
C HIS A 176 18.37 9.96 -4.39
N SER A 177 19.64 10.11 -4.00
CA SER A 177 20.69 9.20 -4.45
C SER A 177 20.48 7.80 -3.87
N LYS A 178 20.24 7.70 -2.56
CA LYS A 178 19.98 6.42 -1.87
C LYS A 178 18.75 5.70 -2.42
N TYR A 179 17.68 6.45 -2.71
CA TYR A 179 16.43 5.90 -3.24
C TYR A 179 16.61 5.36 -4.66
N LYS A 180 17.37 6.03 -5.53
CA LYS A 180 17.70 5.47 -6.86
C LYS A 180 18.47 4.15 -6.75
N GLU A 181 19.48 4.08 -5.89
CA GLU A 181 20.25 2.85 -5.67
C GLU A 181 19.39 1.74 -5.06
N PHE A 182 18.49 2.08 -4.13
CA PHE A 182 17.49 1.14 -3.61
C PHE A 182 16.62 0.56 -4.74
N LEU A 183 16.04 1.41 -5.60
CA LEU A 183 15.19 0.97 -6.72
C LEU A 183 15.95 0.11 -7.74
N ARG A 184 17.23 0.38 -7.97
CA ARG A 184 18.11 -0.40 -8.85
C ARG A 184 18.32 -1.84 -8.37
N GLU A 185 18.34 -2.04 -7.05
CA GLU A 185 18.65 -3.32 -6.45
C GLU A 185 17.41 -4.13 -6.04
N THR A 186 16.19 -3.60 -6.21
CA THR A 186 14.97 -4.38 -5.96
C THR A 186 14.94 -5.63 -6.83
N GLY A 187 14.59 -6.77 -6.23
CA GLY A 187 14.63 -8.08 -6.89
C GLY A 187 15.96 -8.81 -6.73
N LYS A 188 17.05 -8.13 -6.36
CA LYS A 188 18.38 -8.76 -6.16
C LYS A 188 18.63 -9.28 -4.75
N ALA A 189 17.90 -8.76 -3.76
CA ALA A 189 17.99 -9.17 -2.36
C ALA A 189 16.64 -9.00 -1.66
N PRO A 190 16.42 -9.67 -0.52
CA PRO A 190 15.24 -9.43 0.32
C PRO A 190 15.09 -7.95 0.68
N VAL A 191 13.84 -7.45 0.70
CA VAL A 191 13.55 -6.03 0.89
C VAL A 191 14.08 -5.50 2.23
N GLU A 192 14.11 -6.32 3.28
CA GLU A 192 14.73 -5.99 4.56
C GLU A 192 16.23 -5.66 4.45
N GLU A 193 16.97 -6.35 3.58
CA GLU A 193 18.41 -6.18 3.41
C GLU A 193 18.67 -4.91 2.60
N LEU A 194 17.85 -4.65 1.58
CA LEU A 194 17.91 -3.42 0.79
C LEU A 194 17.56 -2.20 1.66
N MET A 195 16.52 -2.28 2.48
CA MET A 195 16.13 -1.21 3.40
C MET A 195 17.22 -0.92 4.43
N LYS A 196 17.86 -1.96 4.97
CA LYS A 196 19.00 -1.81 5.88
C LYS A 196 20.21 -1.21 5.18
N LYS A 197 20.54 -1.66 3.97
CA LYS A 197 21.70 -1.20 3.19
C LYS A 197 21.60 0.27 2.81
N HIS A 198 20.45 0.70 2.30
CA HIS A 198 20.30 2.05 1.72
C HIS A 198 19.81 3.10 2.72
N PHE A 199 19.03 2.68 3.72
CA PHE A 199 18.40 3.59 4.67
C PHE A 199 18.73 3.31 6.13
N GLU A 200 19.53 2.30 6.44
CA GLU A 200 19.86 1.89 7.82
C GLU A 200 18.62 1.50 8.64
N ILE A 201 17.59 0.97 7.95
CA ILE A 201 16.30 0.62 8.54
C ILE A 201 16.12 -0.88 8.66
N ASP A 202 15.71 -1.32 9.84
CA ASP A 202 15.19 -2.66 10.06
C ASP A 202 13.66 -2.67 10.03
N ILE A 203 13.09 -3.11 8.89
CA ILE A 203 11.64 -3.24 8.72
C ILE A 203 11.05 -4.39 9.54
N ARG A 204 11.85 -5.19 10.26
CA ARG A 204 11.32 -6.19 11.22
C ARG A 204 10.95 -5.55 12.55
N ASN A 205 11.33 -4.30 12.78
CA ASN A 205 10.98 -3.55 13.97
C ASN A 205 9.52 -3.05 13.88
N TYR A 206 8.73 -3.29 14.92
CA TYR A 206 7.37 -2.78 15.03
C TYR A 206 7.28 -1.25 14.90
N GLU A 207 8.23 -0.53 15.50
CA GLU A 207 8.24 0.94 15.49
C GLU A 207 8.35 1.51 14.07
N PHE A 208 8.97 0.79 13.14
CA PHE A 208 9.02 1.18 11.74
C PHE A 208 7.61 1.27 11.13
N TRP A 209 6.74 0.30 11.43
CA TRP A 209 5.38 0.25 10.90
C TRP A 209 4.44 1.20 11.64
N ASN A 210 4.65 1.38 12.96
CA ASN A 210 3.82 2.23 13.81
C ASN A 210 3.79 3.70 13.34
N LYS A 211 4.86 4.18 12.70
CA LYS A 211 4.95 5.54 12.11
C LYS A 211 3.80 5.87 11.16
N ALA A 212 3.39 4.92 10.31
CA ALA A 212 2.26 5.12 9.40
C ALA A 212 0.94 5.35 10.17
N PHE A 213 0.71 4.61 11.25
CA PHE A 213 -0.48 4.76 12.10
C PHE A 213 -0.49 6.08 12.88
N ILE A 214 0.67 6.54 13.33
CA ILE A 214 0.82 7.88 13.92
C ILE A 214 0.44 8.95 12.89
N GLN A 215 0.88 8.81 11.64
CA GLN A 215 0.54 9.77 10.59
C GLN A 215 -0.95 9.74 10.23
N ILE A 216 -1.58 8.56 10.17
CA ILE A 216 -3.03 8.45 9.98
C ILE A 216 -3.78 9.18 11.09
N SER A 217 -3.37 9.03 12.35
CA SER A 217 -3.98 9.76 13.48
C SER A 217 -3.85 11.27 13.31
N LYS A 218 -2.67 11.77 12.89
CA LYS A 218 -2.47 13.20 12.61
C LYS A 218 -3.37 13.70 11.48
N ASP A 219 -3.50 12.94 10.39
CA ASP A 219 -4.37 13.29 9.27
C ASP A 219 -5.85 13.40 9.73
N ILE A 220 -6.28 12.50 10.62
CA ILE A 220 -7.62 12.53 11.23
C ILE A 220 -7.78 13.77 12.12
N ASP A 221 -6.83 14.04 13.01
CA ASP A 221 -6.87 15.21 13.89
C ASP A 221 -6.94 16.52 13.09
N GLU A 222 -6.13 16.63 12.03
CA GLU A 222 -6.16 17.77 11.12
C GLU A 222 -7.52 17.89 10.42
N TYR A 223 -8.09 16.79 9.94
CA TYR A 223 -9.42 16.79 9.34
C TYR A 223 -10.50 17.28 10.32
N LEU A 224 -10.47 16.82 11.57
CA LEU A 224 -11.42 17.19 12.61
C LEU A 224 -11.34 18.68 12.97
N GLN A 225 -10.16 19.29 12.90
CA GLN A 225 -9.98 20.74 13.11
C GLN A 225 -10.56 21.60 11.96
N LEU A 226 -10.80 21.00 10.78
CA LEU A 226 -11.44 21.66 9.66
C LEU A 226 -12.98 21.55 9.68
N ILE A 227 -13.55 20.81 10.65
CA ILE A 227 -15.01 20.67 10.83
C ILE A 227 -15.60 21.95 11.44
#